data_AF-A0A7R9MG32-F1
#
_entry.id   AF-A0A7R9MG32-F1
#
_cell.length_a   1.000
_cell.length_b   1.000
_cell.length_c   1.000
_cell.angle_alpha   90.00
_cell.angle_beta   90.00
_cell.angle_gamma   90.00
#
_symmetry.space_group_name_H-M   'P 1'
#
loop_
_entity.id
_entity.type
_entity.pdbx_description
1 polymer ?
#
loop_
_entity_poly.entity_id
_entity_poly.type
_entity_poly.pdbx_seq_one_letter_code
_entity_poly.pdbx_strand_id
1 'polypeptide(L)'
;MENESKICTFQCKKWTLFSFCLFGIISTLIIVIILSAVIGAAQNNDKEISDQDFKNAKKVTIAIIATIGSICILFELLGLLGAYKEHYCLTMTYAILMFMMTWGSIGGAVRVGTFWFTFGVNVMITTLAFLYARDLHRRRYQSTAMYVIGRPAYSSLTEPVNTYPAPSYGATPVYI
;
A
#
# COMPACT_ATOMS: atom_id res chain seq x y z
N MET A 1 27.86 6.79 -16.48
CA MET A 1 27.82 5.56 -15.67
C MET A 1 27.15 5.73 -14.30
N GLU A 2 27.54 6.67 -13.42
CA GLU A 2 26.90 6.78 -12.09
C GLU A 2 25.40 7.16 -12.15
N ASN A 3 25.00 8.03 -13.08
CA ASN A 3 23.59 8.43 -13.23
C ASN A 3 22.69 7.31 -13.77
N GLU A 4 23.22 6.43 -14.62
CA GLU A 4 22.46 5.29 -15.17
C GLU A 4 22.16 4.25 -14.08
N SER A 5 23.13 4.00 -13.19
CA SER A 5 22.95 3.08 -12.07
C SER A 5 21.79 3.49 -11.15
N LYS A 6 21.64 4.80 -10.86
CA LYS A 6 20.58 5.35 -10.00
C LYS A 6 19.19 5.23 -10.62
N ILE A 7 19.10 5.32 -11.95
CA ILE A 7 17.83 5.17 -12.68
C ILE A 7 17.36 3.71 -12.60
N CYS A 8 18.26 2.75 -12.82
CA CYS A 8 17.94 1.32 -12.70
C CYS A 8 17.48 0.93 -11.29
N THR A 9 18.17 1.41 -10.24
CA THR A 9 17.77 1.08 -8.85
C THR A 9 16.39 1.62 -8.50
N PHE A 10 16.03 2.81 -8.98
CA PHE A 10 14.71 3.40 -8.73
C PHE A 10 13.59 2.59 -9.40
N GLN A 11 13.78 2.25 -10.68
CA GLN A 11 12.80 1.43 -11.41
C GLN A 11 12.65 0.04 -10.76
N CYS A 12 13.76 -0.58 -10.34
CA CYS A 12 13.72 -1.86 -9.63
C CYS A 12 12.85 -1.77 -8.36
N LYS A 13 13.07 -0.77 -7.49
CA LYS A 13 12.25 -0.58 -6.28
C LYS A 13 10.76 -0.39 -6.58
N LYS A 14 10.43 0.38 -7.62
CA LYS A 14 9.05 0.61 -8.06
C LYS A 14 8.37 -0.71 -8.44
N TRP A 15 9.01 -1.51 -9.31
CA TRP A 15 8.47 -2.78 -9.76
C TRP A 15 8.40 -3.82 -8.64
N THR A 16 9.40 -3.87 -7.76
CA THR A 16 9.38 -4.75 -6.60
C THR A 16 8.20 -4.43 -5.67
N LEU A 17 7.99 -3.16 -5.31
CA LEU A 17 6.88 -2.77 -4.45
C LEU A 17 5.52 -3.03 -5.11
N PHE A 18 5.41 -2.75 -6.41
CA PHE A 18 4.21 -3.05 -7.18
C PHE A 18 3.88 -4.56 -7.21
N SER A 19 4.88 -5.40 -7.47
CA SER A 19 4.70 -6.86 -7.45
C SER A 19 4.30 -7.36 -6.06
N PHE A 20 4.92 -6.87 -4.99
CA PHE A 20 4.55 -7.26 -3.62
C PHE A 20 3.11 -6.86 -3.27
N CYS A 21 2.66 -5.66 -3.64
CA CYS A 21 1.28 -5.24 -3.42
C CYS A 21 0.28 -6.14 -4.19
N LEU A 22 0.59 -6.51 -5.44
CA LEU A 22 -0.26 -7.44 -6.21
C LEU A 22 -0.32 -8.83 -5.58
N PHE A 23 0.82 -9.38 -5.16
CA PHE A 23 0.85 -10.65 -4.44
C PHE A 23 0.08 -10.56 -3.13
N GLY A 24 0.15 -9.44 -2.40
CA GLY A 24 -0.61 -9.17 -1.19
C GLY A 24 -2.13 -9.19 -1.43
N ILE A 25 -2.62 -8.53 -2.49
CA ILE A 25 -4.04 -8.55 -2.87
C ILE A 25 -4.50 -9.98 -3.19
N ILE A 26 -3.76 -10.68 -4.04
CA ILE A 26 -4.11 -12.06 -4.45
C ILE A 26 -4.10 -12.98 -3.23
N SER A 27 -3.07 -12.89 -2.39
CA SER A 27 -2.95 -13.69 -1.16
C SER A 27 -4.11 -13.42 -0.20
N THR A 28 -4.45 -12.15 0.02
CA THR A 28 -5.57 -11.76 0.90
C THR A 28 -6.90 -12.31 0.38
N LEU A 29 -7.16 -12.23 -0.93
CA LEU A 29 -8.36 -12.81 -1.54
C LEU A 29 -8.43 -14.32 -1.34
N ILE A 30 -7.32 -15.04 -1.60
CA ILE A 30 -7.26 -16.49 -1.40
C ILE A 30 -7.53 -16.86 0.07
N ILE A 31 -6.93 -16.15 1.03
CA ILE A 31 -7.12 -16.39 2.46
C ILE A 31 -8.57 -16.18 2.87
N VAL A 32 -9.20 -15.09 2.42
CA VAL A 32 -10.62 -14.80 2.72
C VAL A 32 -11.54 -15.88 2.15
N ILE A 33 -11.28 -16.34 0.92
CA ILE A 33 -12.07 -17.40 0.28
C ILE A 33 -11.92 -18.72 1.04
N ILE A 34 -10.69 -19.14 1.37
CA ILE A 34 -10.43 -20.39 2.09
C ILE A 34 -11.07 -20.35 3.48
N LEU A 35 -10.88 -19.28 4.25
CA LEU A 35 -11.49 -19.13 5.58
C LEU A 35 -13.02 -19.17 5.51
N SER A 36 -13.61 -18.47 4.53
CA SER A 36 -15.06 -18.48 4.34
C SER A 36 -15.56 -19.87 3.94
N ALA A 37 -14.84 -20.60 3.09
CA ALA A 37 -15.18 -21.95 2.68
C ALA A 37 -15.05 -22.96 3.83
N VAL A 38 -14.01 -22.87 4.67
CA VAL A 38 -13.82 -23.74 5.84
C VAL A 38 -14.95 -23.51 6.85
N ILE A 39 -15.30 -22.26 7.13
CA ILE A 39 -16.42 -21.93 8.02
C ILE A 39 -17.74 -22.45 7.42
N GLY A 40 -17.95 -22.30 6.11
CA GLY A 40 -19.12 -22.83 5.40
C GLY A 40 -19.20 -24.35 5.37
N ALA A 41 -18.09 -25.05 5.18
CA ALA A 41 -18.03 -26.52 5.20
C ALA A 41 -18.36 -27.07 6.59
N ALA A 42 -17.89 -26.39 7.65
CA ALA A 42 -18.27 -26.72 9.03
C ALA A 42 -19.78 -26.56 9.28
N GLN A 43 -20.51 -25.74 8.50
CA GLN A 43 -21.97 -25.61 8.62
C GLN A 43 -22.73 -26.83 8.10
N ASN A 44 -22.20 -27.52 7.08
CA ASN A 44 -22.89 -28.65 6.47
C ASN A 44 -22.75 -29.95 7.26
N ASN A 45 -21.71 -30.04 8.10
CA ASN A 45 -21.43 -31.21 8.95
C ASN A 45 -22.13 -31.12 10.32
N ASP A 46 -22.36 -29.93 10.86
CA ASP A 46 -23.11 -29.70 12.11
C ASP A 46 -24.64 -29.74 11.84
N LYS A 47 -25.20 -30.90 11.47
CA LYS A 47 -26.64 -31.05 11.20
C LYS A 47 -27.53 -31.19 12.44
N GLU A 48 -27.00 -31.21 13.67
CA GLU A 48 -27.78 -31.70 14.82
C GLU A 48 -27.93 -30.81 16.06
N ILE A 49 -27.37 -29.59 16.12
CA ILE A 49 -27.63 -28.68 17.25
C ILE A 49 -28.35 -27.43 16.76
N SER A 50 -29.66 -27.42 17.00
CA SER A 50 -30.62 -26.38 16.65
C SER A 50 -30.51 -25.16 17.56
N ASP A 51 -29.38 -24.48 17.55
CA ASP A 51 -29.25 -23.15 18.18
C ASP A 51 -29.24 -22.07 17.08
N GLN A 52 -30.37 -21.39 16.93
CA GLN A 52 -30.55 -20.23 16.05
C GLN A 52 -29.46 -19.17 16.30
N ASP A 53 -29.02 -19.04 17.56
CA ASP A 53 -27.96 -18.12 17.99
C ASP A 53 -26.58 -18.52 17.45
N PHE A 54 -26.29 -19.82 17.32
CA PHE A 54 -25.03 -20.30 16.76
C PHE A 54 -24.92 -20.06 15.26
N LYS A 55 -26.05 -20.17 14.53
CA LYS A 55 -26.12 -19.81 13.10
C LYS A 55 -25.90 -18.31 12.90
N ASN A 56 -26.46 -17.47 13.77
CA ASN A 56 -26.26 -16.01 13.72
C ASN A 56 -24.82 -15.62 14.06
N ALA A 57 -24.24 -16.21 15.11
CA ALA A 57 -22.84 -15.98 15.50
C ALA A 57 -21.87 -16.34 14.36
N LYS A 58 -22.04 -17.49 13.71
CA LYS A 58 -21.22 -17.90 12.55
C LYS A 58 -21.35 -16.95 11.36
N LYS A 59 -22.55 -16.46 11.03
CA LYS A 59 -22.76 -15.47 9.95
C LYS A 59 -22.05 -14.14 10.26
N VAL A 60 -22.12 -13.67 11.50
CA VAL A 60 -21.42 -12.46 11.94
C VAL A 60 -19.91 -12.63 11.82
N THR A 61 -19.35 -13.79 12.18
CA THR A 61 -17.91 -14.07 12.02
C THR A 61 -17.46 -14.00 10.57
N ILE A 62 -18.21 -14.59 9.63
CA ILE A 62 -17.89 -14.52 8.19
C ILE A 62 -17.92 -13.06 7.72
N ALA A 63 -18.95 -12.29 8.13
CA ALA A 63 -19.05 -10.88 7.79
C ALA A 63 -17.85 -10.07 8.29
N ILE A 64 -17.42 -10.29 9.54
CA ILE A 64 -16.25 -9.62 10.13
C ILE A 64 -14.97 -9.93 9.35
N ILE A 65 -14.73 -11.22 9.02
CA ILE A 65 -13.55 -11.64 8.25
C ILE A 65 -13.55 -10.99 6.87
N ALA A 66 -14.71 -10.97 6.19
CA ALA A 66 -14.85 -10.33 4.88
C ALA A 66 -14.62 -8.81 4.96
N THR A 67 -15.12 -8.14 6.01
CA THR A 67 -14.89 -6.70 6.23
C THR A 67 -13.40 -6.40 6.45
N ILE A 68 -12.73 -7.16 7.33
CA ILE A 68 -11.29 -6.97 7.58
C ILE A 68 -10.48 -7.24 6.30
N GLY A 69 -10.79 -8.32 5.57
CA GLY A 69 -10.14 -8.65 4.31
C GLY A 69 -10.29 -7.55 3.25
N SER A 70 -11.48 -6.95 3.16
CA SER A 70 -11.74 -5.82 2.26
C SER A 70 -10.88 -4.60 2.62
N ILE A 71 -10.75 -4.28 3.90
CA ILE A 71 -9.89 -3.18 4.37
C ILE A 71 -8.42 -3.44 4.01
N CYS A 72 -7.93 -4.66 4.18
CA CYS A 72 -6.57 -5.03 3.79
C CYS A 72 -6.33 -4.83 2.28
N ILE A 73 -7.29 -5.22 1.44
CA ILE A 73 -7.21 -5.01 -0.02
C ILE A 73 -7.15 -3.52 -0.35
N LEU A 74 -7.94 -2.68 0.34
CA LEU A 74 -7.88 -1.22 0.14
C LEU A 74 -6.50 -0.64 0.46
N PHE A 75 -5.83 -1.12 1.52
CA PHE A 75 -4.48 -0.67 1.83
C PHE A 75 -3.47 -1.08 0.77
N GLU A 76 -3.53 -2.31 0.26
CA GLU A 76 -2.66 -2.73 -0.83
C GLU A 76 -2.92 -1.97 -2.14
N LEU A 77 -4.17 -1.57 -2.41
CA LEU A 77 -4.51 -0.70 -3.54
C LEU A 77 -3.89 0.69 -3.39
N LEU A 78 -3.81 1.25 -2.18
CA LEU A 78 -3.10 2.52 -1.95
C LEU A 78 -1.61 2.38 -2.27
N GLY A 79 -0.98 1.27 -1.85
CA GLY A 79 0.42 0.96 -2.18
C GLY A 79 0.63 0.81 -3.69
N LEU A 80 -0.25 0.07 -4.36
CA LEU A 80 -0.23 -0.17 -5.79
C LEU A 80 -0.38 1.13 -6.60
N LEU A 81 -1.37 1.96 -6.25
CA LEU A 81 -1.62 3.24 -6.91
C LEU A 81 -0.52 4.26 -6.61
N GLY A 82 0.02 4.27 -5.39
CA GLY A 82 1.17 5.10 -5.00
C GLY A 82 2.43 4.73 -5.79
N ALA A 83 2.69 3.43 -5.98
CA ALA A 83 3.77 2.94 -6.82
C ALA A 83 3.58 3.28 -8.30
N TYR A 84 2.39 3.00 -8.84
CA TYR A 84 2.08 3.19 -10.26
C TYR A 84 2.13 4.66 -10.68
N LYS A 85 1.44 5.54 -9.94
CA LYS A 85 1.35 6.98 -10.24
C LYS A 85 2.50 7.82 -9.67
N GLU A 86 3.43 7.21 -8.94
CA GLU A 86 4.54 7.93 -8.29
C GLU A 86 4.04 9.08 -7.36
N HIS A 87 2.87 8.89 -6.75
CA HIS A 87 2.27 9.88 -5.86
C HIS A 87 2.83 9.76 -4.44
N TYR A 88 3.74 10.68 -4.09
CA TYR A 88 4.37 10.72 -2.76
C TYR A 88 3.39 10.61 -1.58
N CYS A 89 2.25 11.33 -1.63
CA CYS A 89 1.26 11.29 -0.54
C CYS A 89 0.70 9.89 -0.34
N LEU A 90 0.29 9.20 -1.43
CA LEU A 90 -0.24 7.84 -1.39
C LEU A 90 0.81 6.82 -0.92
N THR A 91 2.05 6.96 -1.39
CA THR A 91 3.14 6.08 -0.96
C THR A 91 3.48 6.27 0.52
N MET A 92 3.47 7.51 1.01
CA MET A 92 3.72 7.79 2.44
C MET A 92 2.58 7.32 3.33
N THR A 93 1.32 7.51 2.93
CA THR A 93 0.19 6.97 3.70
C THR A 93 0.24 5.45 3.76
N TYR A 94 0.54 4.78 2.65
CA TYR A 94 0.76 3.34 2.63
C TYR A 94 1.89 2.90 3.58
N ALA A 95 3.06 3.58 3.53
CA ALA A 95 4.19 3.26 4.41
C ALA A 95 3.85 3.41 5.90
N ILE A 96 3.10 4.46 6.27
CA ILE A 96 2.65 4.70 7.66
C ILE A 96 1.65 3.61 8.10
N LEU A 97 0.70 3.26 7.25
CA LEU A 97 -0.27 2.20 7.55
C LEU A 97 0.40 0.83 7.73
N MET A 98 1.35 0.48 6.86
CA MET A 98 2.13 -0.75 6.99
C MET A 98 3.01 -0.76 8.24
N PHE A 99 3.54 0.39 8.64
CA PHE A 99 4.26 0.53 9.90
C PHE A 99 3.35 0.25 11.11
N MET A 100 2.15 0.82 11.13
CA MET A 100 1.16 0.56 12.19
C MET A 100 0.76 -0.91 12.25
N MET A 101 0.54 -1.56 11.11
CA MET A 101 0.25 -3.00 11.05
C MET A 101 1.41 -3.85 11.57
N THR A 102 2.64 -3.50 11.20
CA THR A 102 3.85 -4.17 11.68
C THR A 102 3.92 -4.08 13.21
N TRP A 103 3.63 -2.91 13.78
CA TRP A 103 3.58 -2.73 15.23
C TRP A 103 2.50 -3.59 15.92
N GLY A 104 1.30 -3.64 15.33
CA GLY A 104 0.22 -4.49 15.83
C GLY A 104 0.58 -5.99 15.81
N SER A 105 1.40 -6.42 14.86
CA SER A 105 1.79 -7.83 14.72
C SER A 105 2.83 -8.30 15.75
N ILE A 106 3.47 -7.40 16.51
CA ILE A 106 4.44 -7.75 17.55
C ILE A 106 3.81 -8.63 18.63
N GLY A 107 2.58 -8.31 19.05
CA GLY A 107 1.87 -9.09 20.08
C GLY A 107 1.57 -10.53 19.65
N GLY A 108 1.35 -10.75 18.35
CA GLY A 108 1.17 -12.08 17.76
C GLY A 108 2.48 -12.85 17.64
N ALA A 109 3.54 -12.19 17.20
CA ALA A 109 4.88 -12.77 17.03
C ALA A 109 5.46 -13.32 18.34
N VAL A 110 5.20 -12.65 19.47
CA VAL A 110 5.67 -13.12 20.79
C VAL A 110 4.96 -14.40 21.23
N ARG A 111 3.68 -14.59 20.86
CA ARG A 111 2.86 -15.71 21.35
C ARG A 111 3.00 -16.97 20.50
N VAL A 112 3.21 -16.83 19.19
CA VAL A 112 3.16 -17.94 18.24
C VAL A 112 4.32 -17.83 17.26
N GLY A 113 5.20 -18.84 17.28
CA GLY A 113 6.43 -18.87 16.46
C GLY A 113 6.19 -18.65 14.96
N THR A 114 5.06 -19.12 14.44
CA THR A 114 4.67 -18.98 13.02
C THR A 114 4.48 -17.52 12.58
N PHE A 115 4.18 -16.61 13.52
CA PHE A 115 3.98 -15.19 13.21
C PHE A 115 5.29 -14.43 12.97
N TRP A 116 6.46 -15.01 13.29
CA TRP A 116 7.76 -14.38 13.00
C TRP A 116 8.01 -14.23 11.50
N PHE A 117 7.59 -15.21 10.69
CA PHE A 117 7.73 -15.12 9.24
C PHE A 117 6.89 -13.95 8.69
N THR A 118 5.63 -13.85 9.11
CA THR A 118 4.74 -12.76 8.73
C THR A 118 5.27 -11.40 9.19
N PHE A 119 5.79 -11.32 10.41
CA PHE A 119 6.44 -10.11 10.92
C PHE A 119 7.64 -9.70 10.06
N GLY A 120 8.51 -10.65 9.71
CA GLY A 120 9.67 -10.40 8.84
C GLY A 120 9.27 -9.87 7.46
N VAL A 121 8.25 -10.47 6.84
CA VAL A 121 7.72 -10.00 5.55
C VAL A 121 7.15 -8.58 5.67
N ASN A 122 6.39 -8.29 6.72
CA ASN A 122 5.84 -6.95 6.96
C ASN A 122 6.92 -5.89 7.18
N VAL A 123 7.98 -6.22 7.93
CA VAL A 123 9.15 -5.34 8.11
C VAL A 123 9.85 -5.09 6.78
N MET A 124 10.04 -6.13 5.96
CA MET A 124 10.65 -6.01 4.64
C MET A 124 9.85 -5.08 3.73
N ILE A 125 8.53 -5.29 3.63
CA ILE A 125 7.64 -4.46 2.80
C ILE A 125 7.62 -3.02 3.31
N THR A 126 7.50 -2.81 4.62
CA THR A 126 7.52 -1.48 5.24
C THR A 126 8.83 -0.76 4.94
N THR A 127 9.96 -1.44 5.05
CA THR A 127 11.28 -0.88 4.74
C THR A 127 11.39 -0.47 3.27
N LEU A 128 10.94 -1.33 2.35
CA LEU A 128 10.91 -1.02 0.92
C LEU A 128 10.01 0.20 0.62
N ALA A 129 8.84 0.29 1.26
CA ALA A 129 7.92 1.41 1.12
C ALA A 129 8.55 2.73 1.60
N PHE A 130 9.22 2.72 2.75
CA PHE A 130 9.95 3.90 3.25
C PHE A 130 11.11 4.32 2.34
N LEU A 131 11.90 3.35 1.86
CA LEU A 131 13.00 3.65 0.94
C LEU A 131 12.49 4.23 -0.37
N TYR A 132 11.40 3.68 -0.90
CA TYR A 132 10.77 4.19 -2.12
C TYR A 132 10.18 5.59 -1.90
N ALA A 133 9.50 5.84 -0.79
CA ALA A 133 8.96 7.15 -0.44
C ALA A 133 10.07 8.21 -0.24
N ARG A 134 11.20 7.82 0.37
CA ARG A 134 12.38 8.69 0.52
C ARG A 134 12.99 9.05 -0.83
N ASP A 135 13.09 8.09 -1.75
CA ASP A 135 13.60 8.35 -3.10
C ASP A 135 12.66 9.28 -3.89
N LEU A 136 11.34 9.10 -3.75
CA LEU A 136 10.31 9.98 -4.30
C LEU A 136 10.42 11.42 -3.75
N HIS A 137 10.60 11.56 -2.43
CA HIS A 137 10.81 12.85 -1.79
C HIS A 137 12.04 13.56 -2.37
N ARG A 138 13.17 12.85 -2.48
CA ARG A 138 14.42 13.40 -3.02
C ARG A 138 14.24 13.91 -4.46
N ARG A 139 13.52 13.16 -5.32
CA ARG A 139 13.24 13.58 -6.70
C ARG A 139 12.41 14.86 -6.75
N ARG A 140 11.38 14.99 -5.92
CA ARG A 140 10.55 16.22 -5.87
C ARG A 140 11.36 17.46 -5.50
N TYR A 141 12.25 17.36 -4.51
CA TYR A 141 13.11 18.48 -4.11
C TYR A 141 14.04 18.92 -5.25
N GLN A 142 14.59 17.97 -6.02
CA GLN A 142 15.43 18.29 -7.17
C GLN A 142 14.64 18.98 -8.29
N SER A 143 13.40 18.56 -8.55
CA SER A 143 12.53 19.24 -9.51
C SER A 143 12.20 20.67 -9.08
N THR A 144 11.80 20.89 -7.83
CA THR A 144 11.45 22.25 -7.34
C THR A 144 12.66 23.19 -7.32
N ALA A 145 13.85 22.68 -6.94
CA ALA A 145 15.08 23.48 -6.98
C ALA A 145 15.47 23.93 -8.40
N MET A 146 15.17 23.14 -9.44
CA MET A 146 15.39 23.54 -10.82
C MET A 146 14.42 24.63 -11.30
N TYR A 147 13.17 24.63 -10.84
CA TYR A 147 12.20 25.69 -11.17
C TYR A 147 12.53 27.03 -10.51
N VAL A 148 13.03 27.04 -9.27
CA VAL A 148 13.32 28.27 -8.51
C VAL A 148 14.59 28.99 -9.01
N ILE A 149 15.54 28.28 -9.61
CA ILE A 149 16.82 28.86 -10.06
C ILE A 149 16.73 29.44 -11.50
N GLY A 150 15.56 29.42 -12.14
CA GLY A 150 15.35 30.13 -13.41
C GLY A 150 16.26 29.66 -14.57
N ARG A 151 16.84 28.46 -14.48
CA ARG A 151 17.53 27.84 -15.61
C ARG A 151 16.57 26.85 -16.29
N PRO A 152 16.12 27.10 -17.53
CA PRO A 152 15.46 26.07 -18.30
C PRO A 152 16.47 24.94 -18.55
N ALA A 153 16.24 23.79 -17.94
CA ALA A 153 16.95 22.57 -18.31
C ALA A 153 16.39 22.12 -19.67
N TYR A 154 17.19 22.39 -20.69
CA TYR A 154 17.14 21.93 -22.08
C TYR A 154 16.06 20.90 -22.46
N SER A 155 15.26 21.34 -23.43
CA SER A 155 14.65 20.56 -24.51
C SER A 155 15.53 19.42 -25.03
N SER A 156 15.09 18.17 -24.86
CA SER A 156 15.00 17.16 -25.94
C SER A 156 14.45 15.83 -25.42
N LEU A 157 13.50 15.25 -26.18
CA LEU A 157 12.83 13.95 -26.08
C LEU A 157 11.48 13.88 -25.33
N THR A 158 10.45 14.26 -26.11
CA THR A 158 9.10 13.70 -26.23
C THR A 158 8.69 12.55 -25.30
N GLU A 159 7.89 12.86 -24.28
CA GLU A 159 6.69 12.08 -23.91
C GLU A 159 5.60 13.07 -23.44
N PRO A 160 4.31 12.84 -23.75
CA PRO A 160 3.23 13.77 -23.42
C PRO A 160 3.00 13.82 -21.91
N VAL A 161 3.40 14.96 -21.32
CA VAL A 161 3.06 15.34 -19.94
C VAL A 161 1.55 15.50 -19.85
N ASN A 162 0.89 14.56 -19.17
CA ASN A 162 -0.43 14.80 -18.60
C ASN A 162 -0.29 15.90 -17.54
N THR A 163 -0.60 17.12 -17.94
CA THR A 163 -0.68 18.31 -17.10
C THR A 163 -1.82 18.14 -16.10
N TYR A 164 -1.48 17.86 -14.84
CA TYR A 164 -2.38 18.21 -13.74
C TYR A 164 -2.34 19.73 -13.56
N PRO A 165 -3.48 20.44 -13.58
CA PRO A 165 -3.49 21.87 -13.30
C PRO A 165 -3.06 22.10 -11.85
N ALA A 166 -2.09 22.99 -11.67
CA ALA A 166 -1.67 23.48 -10.36
C ALA A 166 -2.82 24.28 -9.71
N PRO A 167 -3.03 24.17 -8.38
CA PRO A 167 -4.02 24.98 -7.69
C PRO A 167 -3.57 26.46 -7.68
N SER A 168 -4.38 27.32 -8.28
CA SER A 168 -4.19 28.78 -8.24
C SER A 168 -4.53 29.28 -6.84
N TYR A 169 -3.53 29.61 -6.03
CA TYR A 169 -3.75 30.45 -4.85
C TYR A 169 -3.90 31.89 -5.33
N GLY A 170 -5.15 32.37 -5.32
CA GLY A 170 -5.52 33.73 -5.69
C GLY A 170 -4.86 34.74 -4.75
N ALA A 171 -3.99 35.57 -5.31
CA ALA A 171 -3.55 36.80 -4.67
C ALA A 171 -4.68 37.82 -4.76
N THR A 172 -5.23 38.23 -3.61
CA THR A 172 -6.11 39.40 -3.50
C THR A 172 -5.29 40.68 -3.66
N PRO A 173 -5.68 41.62 -4.54
CA PRO A 173 -5.03 42.92 -4.60
C PRO A 173 -5.52 43.80 -3.44
N VAL A 174 -4.56 44.34 -2.67
CA VAL A 174 -4.77 45.43 -1.72
C VAL A 174 -4.78 46.73 -2.53
N TYR A 175 -5.93 47.41 -2.57
CA TYR A 175 -6.01 48.78 -3.08
C TYR A 175 -5.54 49.74 -1.98
N ILE A 176 -4.53 50.55 -2.29
CA ILE A 176 -4.13 51.74 -1.54
C ILE A 176 -4.96 52.91 -2.08
#